data_AF-A0A0J7YX23-F1
#
_entry.id   AF-A0A0J7YX23-F1
#
_cell.length_a   1.000
_cell.length_b   1.000
_cell.length_c   1.000
_cell.angle_alpha   90.00
_cell.angle_beta   90.00
_cell.angle_gamma   90.00
#
_symmetry.space_group_name_H-M   'P 1'
#
loop_
_entity.id
_entity.type
_entity.pdbx_description
1 polymer ?
#
loop_
_entity_poly.entity_id
_entity_poly.type
_entity_poly.pdbx_seq_one_letter_code
_entity_poly.pdbx_strand_id
1 'polypeptide(L)'
;MEKAKGISRAGFLAGAGAAAVGLAGAVVPAGQAAATALEPEREGIKGKGLTHRGVVYTVGAGETPGTAWSAARMREDVRVIRADLHADTLDVTGDGVERLTATAAEAAERGLHVWLQPTLGDLPEREILDSIAECGRFAERLRRQGASVDFSVGCEFWLFVPGIIPGATVLDRVENLQNGTVDMERMQRRLARFTAKAAATGRSVFHGRLSYAAAQDEAFEPVDWNLFDVIGIDYYSYFPQRSQYARELSRYLRWGKPLAITEFGTCAYVGAPEAGGMGWNIVDYSKEPNEIKGDPVRSERTQAAYLGDLLDVFESMGLYAAMAFEFLTADAPHRPDKPRYDLDLASYGITKAIKDRPDDPASGWHWEPKEAFHAVARRYGRQARAALRGDHG
;
A
#
# COMPACT_ATOMS: atom_id res chain seq x y z
N MET A 1 -18.53 -27.30 7.79
CA MET A 1 -18.19 -26.04 7.14
C MET A 1 -16.74 -25.73 7.47
N GLU A 2 -15.82 -26.11 6.59
CA GLU A 2 -14.45 -25.57 6.64
C GLU A 2 -14.55 -24.05 6.52
N LYS A 3 -14.01 -23.31 7.49
CA LYS A 3 -13.80 -21.88 7.32
C LYS A 3 -12.85 -21.72 6.12
N ALA A 4 -13.30 -21.08 5.06
CA ALA A 4 -12.43 -20.72 3.95
C ALA A 4 -11.24 -19.95 4.54
N LYS A 5 -10.02 -20.46 4.34
CA LYS A 5 -8.80 -19.75 4.71
C LYS A 5 -8.68 -18.58 3.74
N GLY A 6 -8.68 -17.35 4.27
CA GLY A 6 -8.35 -16.16 3.48
C GLY A 6 -6.92 -16.23 2.94
N ILE A 7 -6.55 -15.23 2.14
CA ILE A 7 -5.21 -15.08 1.57
C ILE A 7 -4.14 -15.17 2.67
N SER A 8 -3.11 -16.00 2.46
CA SER A 8 -1.92 -15.96 3.31
C SER A 8 -1.26 -14.60 3.19
N ARG A 9 -0.65 -14.06 4.25
CA ARG A 9 -0.03 -12.74 4.18
C ARG A 9 1.12 -12.69 3.16
N ALA A 10 1.82 -13.79 2.93
CA ALA A 10 2.72 -13.97 1.79
C ALA A 10 2.02 -13.72 0.44
N GLY A 11 0.78 -14.20 0.26
CA GLY A 11 -0.07 -13.86 -0.88
C GLY A 11 -0.52 -12.40 -0.88
N PHE A 12 -0.72 -11.77 0.27
CA PHE A 12 -1.04 -10.34 0.35
C PHE A 12 0.15 -9.44 -0.01
N LEU A 13 1.37 -9.81 0.40
CA LEU A 13 2.61 -9.09 0.07
C LEU A 13 3.04 -9.32 -1.37
N ALA A 14 2.86 -10.56 -1.87
CA ALA A 14 2.96 -10.82 -3.31
C ALA A 14 1.95 -9.98 -4.11
N GLY A 15 0.81 -9.68 -3.45
CA GLY A 15 -0.21 -8.72 -3.79
C GLY A 15 0.31 -7.29 -4.00
N ALA A 16 0.54 -6.59 -2.89
CA ALA A 16 0.95 -5.18 -2.83
C ALA A 16 2.20 -4.81 -3.66
N GLY A 17 3.05 -5.79 -3.97
CA GLY A 17 4.20 -5.57 -4.83
C GLY A 17 3.98 -5.87 -6.33
N ALA A 18 2.98 -6.65 -6.72
CA ALA A 18 2.84 -7.02 -8.12
C ALA A 18 2.19 -5.93 -9.00
N ALA A 19 1.74 -4.80 -8.43
CA ALA A 19 1.33 -3.59 -9.18
C ALA A 19 2.35 -3.13 -10.23
N ALA A 20 3.63 -3.44 -10.05
CA ALA A 20 4.71 -3.02 -10.96
C ALA A 20 4.96 -3.97 -12.15
N VAL A 21 4.26 -5.10 -12.27
CA VAL A 21 4.55 -6.13 -13.30
C VAL A 21 4.28 -5.64 -14.73
N GLY A 22 3.55 -4.53 -14.92
CA GLY A 22 3.28 -3.92 -16.24
C GLY A 22 4.51 -3.44 -17.02
N LEU A 23 5.70 -3.32 -16.40
CA LEU A 23 6.89 -2.74 -17.06
C LEU A 23 7.95 -3.74 -17.53
N ALA A 24 7.83 -5.03 -17.23
CA ALA A 24 8.82 -6.02 -17.64
C ALA A 24 8.47 -6.67 -18.99
N GLY A 25 8.30 -5.89 -20.06
CA GLY A 25 7.87 -6.50 -21.32
C GLY A 25 7.69 -5.64 -22.57
N ALA A 26 8.42 -4.53 -22.77
CA ALA A 26 8.58 -3.96 -24.11
C ALA A 26 9.76 -2.97 -24.16
N VAL A 27 10.87 -3.37 -24.77
CA VAL A 27 11.90 -2.42 -25.23
C VAL A 27 11.33 -1.73 -26.47
N VAL A 28 10.71 -0.56 -26.29
CA VAL A 28 10.31 0.30 -27.42
C VAL A 28 11.50 1.18 -27.81
N PRO A 29 11.95 1.21 -29.08
CA PRO A 29 13.06 2.06 -29.46
C PRO A 29 12.67 3.54 -29.32
N ALA A 30 13.56 4.32 -28.69
CA ALA A 30 13.40 5.75 -28.51
C ALA A 30 13.32 6.48 -29.87
N GLY A 31 12.11 6.84 -30.28
CA GLY A 31 11.88 7.74 -31.40
C GLY A 31 12.15 9.18 -30.97
N GLN A 32 13.08 9.85 -31.65
CA GLN A 32 13.30 11.30 -31.51
C GLN A 32 12.07 12.05 -32.03
N ALA A 33 11.29 12.64 -31.13
CA ALA A 33 10.33 13.67 -31.48
C ALA A 33 10.90 15.03 -31.08
N ALA A 34 11.36 15.79 -32.07
CA ALA A 34 11.63 17.21 -31.94
C ALA A 34 10.28 17.94 -31.78
N ALA A 35 10.08 18.63 -30.66
CA ALA A 35 8.95 19.52 -30.46
C ALA A 35 9.47 20.85 -29.90
N THR A 36 9.43 21.87 -30.76
CA THR A 36 9.46 23.28 -30.38
C THR A 36 8.25 23.58 -29.52
N ALA A 37 8.46 23.82 -28.22
CA ALA A 37 7.43 24.29 -27.31
C ALA A 37 7.63 25.79 -27.05
N LEU A 38 6.64 26.58 -27.46
CA LEU A 38 6.41 27.92 -26.92
C LEU A 38 5.93 27.74 -25.47
N GLU A 39 6.68 28.28 -24.51
CA GLU A 39 6.31 28.29 -23.10
C GLU A 39 5.23 29.33 -22.84
N PRO A 40 4.12 28.99 -22.15
CA PRO A 40 3.43 29.95 -21.32
C PRO A 40 3.99 29.86 -19.89
N GLU A 41 4.49 30.97 -19.37
CA GLU A 41 4.77 31.17 -17.96
C GLU A 41 3.54 30.72 -17.13
N ARG A 42 3.71 29.66 -16.34
CA ARG A 42 2.75 29.30 -15.29
C ARG A 42 3.31 29.78 -13.96
N GLU A 43 2.66 30.80 -13.42
CA GLU A 43 2.82 31.24 -12.03
C GLU A 43 2.81 30.03 -11.09
N GLY A 44 3.83 29.93 -10.25
CA GLY A 44 4.09 28.78 -9.40
C GLY A 44 2.95 28.52 -8.41
N ILE A 45 2.35 27.34 -8.52
CA ILE A 45 1.54 26.78 -7.44
C ILE A 45 2.51 26.45 -6.30
N LYS A 46 2.62 27.36 -5.31
CA LYS A 46 3.23 27.04 -4.02
C LYS A 46 2.33 26.01 -3.33
N GLY A 47 2.58 24.72 -3.55
CA GLY A 47 1.85 23.63 -2.89
C GLY A 47 2.02 23.69 -1.36
N LYS A 48 0.94 23.53 -0.61
CA LYS A 48 0.91 23.53 0.87
C LYS A 48 1.49 22.24 1.50
N GLY A 49 2.27 21.45 0.75
CA GLY A 49 2.69 20.10 1.13
C GLY A 49 1.54 19.07 1.04
N LEU A 50 1.76 17.87 1.58
CA LEU A 50 0.74 16.83 1.70
C LEU A 50 -0.42 17.25 2.61
N THR A 51 -1.67 16.97 2.21
CA THR A 51 -2.83 17.16 3.09
C THR A 51 -2.88 16.09 4.18
N HIS A 52 -2.60 14.83 3.82
CA HIS A 52 -2.56 13.67 4.70
C HIS A 52 -1.21 12.94 4.58
N ARG A 53 -0.61 12.62 5.72
CA ARG A 53 0.67 11.91 5.87
C ARG A 53 0.41 10.65 6.67
N GLY A 54 0.44 9.51 5.99
CA GLY A 54 0.01 8.26 6.59
C GLY A 54 0.99 7.11 6.47
N VAL A 55 0.61 6.03 7.11
CA VAL A 55 1.27 4.74 7.01
C VAL A 55 0.19 3.68 6.84
N VAL A 56 0.50 2.64 6.08
CA VAL A 56 -0.38 1.49 5.91
C VAL A 56 -0.21 0.54 7.09
N TYR A 57 -1.33 0.04 7.60
CA TYR A 57 -1.40 -0.94 8.68
C TYR A 57 -2.22 -2.14 8.23
N THR A 58 -1.52 -3.20 7.82
CA THR A 58 -2.15 -4.42 7.33
C THR A 58 -2.63 -5.30 8.47
N VAL A 59 -3.95 -5.49 8.59
CA VAL A 59 -4.55 -6.46 9.49
C VAL A 59 -4.73 -7.81 8.79
N GLY A 60 -4.50 -8.89 9.52
CA GLY A 60 -4.69 -10.24 9.00
C GLY A 60 -4.78 -11.27 10.11
N ALA A 61 -5.21 -12.49 9.79
CA ALA A 61 -5.26 -13.58 10.78
C ALA A 61 -3.89 -13.97 11.36
N GLY A 62 -2.79 -13.61 10.66
CA GLY A 62 -1.43 -14.06 10.94
C GLY A 62 -1.16 -15.46 10.36
N GLU A 63 0.08 -15.73 9.95
CA GLU A 63 0.47 -17.05 9.42
C GLU A 63 0.77 -18.06 10.53
N THR A 64 1.10 -17.57 11.72
CA THR A 64 1.44 -18.38 12.89
C THR A 64 0.65 -17.92 14.12
N PRO A 65 0.50 -18.77 15.16
CA PRO A 65 -0.12 -18.34 16.40
C PRO A 65 0.56 -17.11 17.03
N GLY A 66 1.88 -16.98 16.91
CA GLY A 66 2.64 -15.83 17.41
C GLY A 66 2.33 -14.53 16.66
N THR A 67 2.06 -14.61 15.36
CA THR A 67 1.77 -13.45 14.49
C THR A 67 0.29 -13.16 14.33
N ALA A 68 -0.58 -13.92 15.02
CA ALA A 68 -2.01 -13.68 15.01
C ALA A 68 -2.37 -12.26 15.47
N TRP A 69 -3.43 -11.71 14.88
CA TRP A 69 -3.91 -10.37 15.25
C TRP A 69 -4.22 -10.29 16.74
N SER A 70 -3.76 -9.20 17.35
CA SER A 70 -3.99 -8.92 18.76
C SER A 70 -4.43 -7.47 18.91
N ALA A 71 -5.60 -7.27 19.51
CA ALA A 71 -6.11 -5.94 19.83
C ALA A 71 -5.11 -5.16 20.71
N ALA A 72 -4.42 -5.83 21.63
CA ALA A 72 -3.45 -5.16 22.51
C ALA A 72 -2.24 -4.62 21.73
N ARG A 73 -1.69 -5.42 20.80
CA ARG A 73 -0.59 -4.96 19.91
C ARG A 73 -1.06 -3.84 18.99
N MET A 74 -2.20 -4.03 18.34
CA MET A 74 -2.79 -3.02 17.46
C MET A 74 -2.94 -1.66 18.16
N ARG A 75 -3.46 -1.62 19.38
CA ARG A 75 -3.61 -0.35 20.12
C ARG A 75 -2.29 0.35 20.40
N GLU A 76 -1.24 -0.43 20.73
CA GLU A 76 0.09 0.12 20.95
C GLU A 76 0.72 0.61 19.65
N ASP A 77 0.58 -0.14 18.56
CA ASP A 77 1.08 0.26 17.25
C ASP A 77 0.42 1.57 16.78
N VAL A 78 -0.92 1.68 16.86
CA VAL A 78 -1.62 2.92 16.48
C VAL A 78 -1.21 4.09 17.38
N ARG A 79 -0.93 3.86 18.66
CA ARG A 79 -0.36 4.89 19.56
C ARG A 79 0.98 5.40 19.03
N VAL A 80 1.89 4.50 18.70
CA VAL A 80 3.23 4.83 18.18
C VAL A 80 3.15 5.52 16.84
N ILE A 81 2.27 5.07 15.95
CA ILE A 81 2.04 5.69 14.64
C ILE A 81 1.66 7.16 14.78
N ARG A 82 0.75 7.48 15.71
CA ARG A 82 0.39 8.88 15.98
C ARG A 82 1.52 9.65 16.69
N ALA A 83 2.05 9.08 17.76
CA ALA A 83 2.91 9.82 18.69
C ALA A 83 4.36 9.94 18.19
N ASP A 84 4.92 8.85 17.67
CA ASP A 84 6.36 8.71 17.44
C ASP A 84 6.68 8.76 15.94
N LEU A 85 5.82 8.19 15.08
CA LEU A 85 5.92 8.36 13.62
C LEU A 85 5.35 9.71 13.16
N HIS A 86 4.56 10.39 14.00
CA HIS A 86 3.90 11.66 13.72
C HIS A 86 2.95 11.61 12.51
N ALA A 87 2.41 10.43 12.18
CA ALA A 87 1.41 10.31 11.13
C ALA A 87 0.09 10.98 11.54
N ASP A 88 -0.60 11.59 10.57
CA ASP A 88 -1.94 12.13 10.73
C ASP A 88 -3.03 11.20 10.16
N THR A 89 -2.65 10.27 9.30
CA THR A 89 -3.53 9.29 8.66
C THR A 89 -3.07 7.85 8.93
N LEU A 90 -4.04 6.94 9.10
CA LEU A 90 -3.80 5.50 9.09
C LEU A 90 -4.62 4.87 7.96
N ASP A 91 -3.94 4.19 7.03
CA ASP A 91 -4.60 3.29 6.08
C ASP A 91 -4.75 1.91 6.70
N VAL A 92 -5.98 1.49 6.92
CA VAL A 92 -6.33 0.20 7.53
C VAL A 92 -6.76 -0.75 6.42
N THR A 93 -5.88 -1.68 6.07
CA THR A 93 -6.07 -2.63 4.96
C THR A 93 -5.94 -4.09 5.40
N GLY A 94 -6.40 -5.01 4.55
CA GLY A 94 -6.28 -6.46 4.75
C GLY A 94 -7.63 -7.15 4.94
N ASP A 95 -7.66 -8.20 5.75
CA ASP A 95 -8.81 -9.10 5.86
C ASP A 95 -9.49 -9.12 7.25
N GLY A 96 -10.74 -9.60 7.26
CA GLY A 96 -11.56 -9.75 8.46
C GLY A 96 -12.18 -8.43 8.91
N VAL A 97 -13.48 -8.28 8.65
CA VAL A 97 -14.28 -7.08 9.01
C VAL A 97 -14.10 -6.69 10.48
N GLU A 98 -14.07 -7.65 11.41
CA GLU A 98 -13.86 -7.37 12.83
C GLU A 98 -12.50 -6.73 13.11
N ARG A 99 -11.42 -7.19 12.46
CA ARG A 99 -10.07 -6.63 12.64
C ARG A 99 -9.96 -5.24 12.02
N LEU A 100 -10.48 -5.09 10.81
CA LEU A 100 -10.53 -3.82 10.08
C LEU A 100 -11.29 -2.76 10.89
N THR A 101 -12.51 -3.07 11.33
CA THR A 101 -13.36 -2.13 12.06
C THR A 101 -12.83 -1.80 13.45
N ALA A 102 -12.25 -2.77 14.17
CA ALA A 102 -11.60 -2.50 15.46
C ALA A 102 -10.39 -1.56 15.31
N THR A 103 -9.59 -1.75 14.27
CA THR A 103 -8.40 -0.92 14.02
C THR A 103 -8.79 0.49 13.56
N ALA A 104 -9.81 0.60 12.71
CA ALA A 104 -10.36 1.89 12.29
C ALA A 104 -10.98 2.69 13.45
N ALA A 105 -11.67 2.02 14.39
CA ALA A 105 -12.15 2.67 15.62
C ALA A 105 -10.99 3.25 16.45
N GLU A 106 -9.96 2.43 16.73
CA GLU A 106 -8.81 2.87 17.51
C GLU A 106 -8.10 4.08 16.88
N ALA A 107 -7.96 4.07 15.54
CA ALA A 107 -7.38 5.19 14.81
C ALA A 107 -8.23 6.46 14.95
N ALA A 108 -9.55 6.36 14.78
CA ALA A 108 -10.48 7.47 14.93
C ALA A 108 -10.47 8.04 16.36
N GLU A 109 -10.46 7.19 17.39
CA GLU A 109 -10.40 7.59 18.81
C GLU A 109 -9.12 8.37 19.14
N ARG A 110 -8.03 8.09 18.43
CA ARG A 110 -6.75 8.81 18.55
C ARG A 110 -6.66 10.07 17.68
N GLY A 111 -7.74 10.43 16.98
CA GLY A 111 -7.80 11.61 16.12
C GLY A 111 -6.94 11.49 14.86
N LEU A 112 -6.67 10.27 14.39
CA LEU A 112 -6.12 10.04 13.05
C LEU A 112 -7.24 10.15 12.02
N HIS A 113 -6.91 10.63 10.82
CA HIS A 113 -7.74 10.42 9.66
C HIS A 113 -7.68 8.94 9.29
N VAL A 114 -8.85 8.32 9.10
CA VAL A 114 -8.95 6.91 8.77
C VAL A 114 -9.14 6.76 7.27
N TRP A 115 -8.22 6.06 6.61
CA TRP A 115 -8.43 5.52 5.28
C TRP A 115 -8.77 4.04 5.44
N LEU A 116 -10.03 3.66 5.25
CA LEU A 116 -10.45 2.25 5.43
C LEU A 116 -10.51 1.55 4.08
N GLN A 117 -9.72 0.50 3.91
CA GLN A 117 -9.53 -0.22 2.65
C GLN A 117 -9.66 -1.74 2.85
N PRO A 118 -10.87 -2.32 2.84
CA PRO A 118 -11.02 -3.78 2.88
C PRO A 118 -10.36 -4.43 1.65
N THR A 119 -9.39 -5.32 1.90
CA THR A 119 -8.66 -6.03 0.84
C THR A 119 -8.77 -7.53 1.07
N LEU A 120 -10.00 -8.01 0.96
CA LEU A 120 -10.35 -9.42 1.02
C LEU A 120 -10.19 -10.04 -0.37
N GLY A 121 -9.25 -10.96 -0.54
CA GLY A 121 -9.06 -11.67 -1.80
C GLY A 121 -9.20 -13.19 -1.68
N ASP A 122 -9.05 -13.87 -2.81
CA ASP A 122 -9.19 -15.34 -2.96
C ASP A 122 -10.50 -15.93 -2.42
N LEU A 123 -11.54 -15.09 -2.33
CA LEU A 123 -12.90 -15.49 -1.97
C LEU A 123 -13.89 -15.15 -3.09
N PRO A 124 -15.08 -15.78 -3.10
CA PRO A 124 -16.12 -15.49 -4.07
C PRO A 124 -16.46 -13.99 -4.15
N GLU A 125 -16.74 -13.48 -5.36
CA GLU A 125 -17.08 -12.06 -5.62
C GLU A 125 -18.14 -11.51 -4.65
N ARG A 126 -19.14 -12.31 -4.28
CA ARG A 126 -20.18 -11.92 -3.32
C ARG A 126 -19.60 -11.62 -1.92
N GLU A 127 -18.70 -12.47 -1.42
CA GLU A 127 -18.12 -12.30 -0.08
C GLU A 127 -17.22 -11.07 -0.02
N ILE A 128 -16.51 -10.77 -1.11
CA ILE A 128 -15.71 -9.54 -1.24
C ILE A 128 -16.63 -8.30 -1.19
N LEU A 129 -17.71 -8.29 -1.97
CA LEU A 129 -18.68 -7.19 -1.97
C LEU A 129 -19.39 -7.04 -0.62
N ASP A 130 -19.73 -8.15 0.05
CA ASP A 130 -20.32 -8.12 1.40
C ASP A 130 -19.32 -7.51 2.41
N SER A 131 -18.03 -7.86 2.35
CA SER A 131 -16.98 -7.25 3.18
C SER A 131 -16.83 -5.75 2.93
N ILE A 132 -16.87 -5.31 1.67
CA ILE A 132 -16.87 -3.89 1.30
C ILE A 132 -18.08 -3.18 1.90
N ALA A 133 -19.27 -3.77 1.79
CA ALA A 133 -20.50 -3.19 2.33
C ALA A 133 -20.44 -3.06 3.87
N GLU A 134 -19.98 -4.08 4.58
CA GLU A 134 -19.88 -4.03 6.05
C GLU A 134 -18.87 -2.99 6.53
N CYS A 135 -17.69 -2.94 5.91
CA CYS A 135 -16.67 -1.94 6.21
C CYS A 135 -17.16 -0.52 5.87
N GLY A 136 -17.84 -0.34 4.74
CA GLY A 136 -18.41 0.94 4.33
C GLY A 136 -19.51 1.44 5.27
N ARG A 137 -20.40 0.56 5.76
CA ARG A 137 -21.38 0.91 6.79
C ARG A 137 -20.71 1.32 8.10
N PHE A 138 -19.59 0.69 8.46
CA PHE A 138 -18.81 1.06 9.63
C PHE A 138 -18.13 2.43 9.45
N ALA A 139 -17.48 2.67 8.31
CA ALA A 139 -16.90 3.97 7.96
C ALA A 139 -17.94 5.10 8.00
N GLU A 140 -19.15 4.86 7.49
CA GLU A 140 -20.24 5.85 7.53
C GLU A 140 -20.67 6.15 8.98
N ARG A 141 -20.68 5.16 9.87
CA ARG A 141 -20.96 5.38 11.30
C ARG A 141 -19.88 6.26 11.94
N LEU A 142 -18.60 5.96 11.73
CA LEU A 142 -17.49 6.78 12.21
C LEU A 142 -17.60 8.23 11.70
N ARG A 143 -17.85 8.40 10.40
CA ARG A 143 -18.02 9.72 9.77
C ARG A 143 -19.17 10.51 10.39
N ARG A 144 -20.33 9.87 10.64
CA ARG A 144 -21.48 10.50 11.31
C ARG A 144 -21.21 10.86 12.76
N GLN A 145 -20.27 10.18 13.41
CA GLN A 145 -19.78 10.51 14.76
C GLN A 145 -18.74 11.63 14.75
N GLY A 146 -18.38 12.16 13.57
CA GLY A 146 -17.45 13.28 13.42
C GLY A 146 -16.00 12.85 13.15
N ALA A 147 -15.71 11.56 13.00
CA ALA A 147 -14.39 11.11 12.59
C ALA A 147 -14.07 11.54 11.15
N SER A 148 -12.80 11.84 10.89
CA SER A 148 -12.31 12.08 9.54
C SER A 148 -12.04 10.74 8.86
N VAL A 149 -12.83 10.41 7.82
CA VAL A 149 -12.80 9.09 7.18
C VAL A 149 -12.93 9.22 5.66
N ASP A 150 -12.02 8.58 4.94
CA ASP A 150 -12.13 8.25 3.52
C ASP A 150 -12.24 6.72 3.38
N PHE A 151 -12.97 6.25 2.37
CA PHE A 151 -13.23 4.82 2.16
C PHE A 151 -12.74 4.38 0.78
N SER A 152 -11.79 3.45 0.74
CA SER A 152 -11.34 2.81 -0.49
C SER A 152 -12.08 1.49 -0.66
N VAL A 153 -12.70 1.26 -1.82
CA VAL A 153 -13.47 0.02 -2.04
C VAL A 153 -12.60 -1.23 -2.18
N GLY A 154 -11.28 -1.05 -2.29
CA GLY A 154 -10.31 -2.13 -2.32
C GLY A 154 -8.99 -1.68 -2.93
N CYS A 155 -8.10 -2.64 -3.11
CA CYS A 155 -6.77 -2.50 -3.69
C CYS A 155 -6.60 -3.57 -4.77
N GLU A 156 -5.99 -3.18 -5.89
CA GLU A 156 -5.49 -4.08 -6.95
C GLU A 156 -6.40 -5.29 -7.22
N PHE A 157 -7.66 -5.03 -7.57
CA PHE A 157 -8.64 -6.10 -7.79
C PHE A 157 -8.17 -7.11 -8.82
N TRP A 158 -7.39 -6.67 -9.83
CA TRP A 158 -6.80 -7.56 -10.83
C TRP A 158 -6.02 -8.73 -10.21
N LEU A 159 -5.46 -8.51 -9.03
CA LEU A 159 -4.65 -9.43 -8.28
C LEU A 159 -5.39 -10.13 -7.14
N PHE A 160 -6.32 -9.47 -6.47
CA PHE A 160 -6.98 -10.04 -5.29
C PHE A 160 -8.33 -10.72 -5.60
N VAL A 161 -9.00 -10.34 -6.68
CA VAL A 161 -10.33 -10.85 -7.01
C VAL A 161 -10.22 -12.05 -7.95
N PRO A 162 -10.75 -13.23 -7.54
CA PRO A 162 -10.71 -14.42 -8.37
C PRO A 162 -11.34 -14.22 -9.75
N GLY A 163 -10.63 -14.72 -10.76
CA GLY A 163 -11.12 -14.77 -12.12
C GLY A 163 -10.90 -13.50 -12.95
N ILE A 164 -10.26 -12.44 -12.43
CA ILE A 164 -9.78 -11.34 -13.27
C ILE A 164 -8.54 -11.79 -14.05
N ILE A 165 -7.44 -12.08 -13.35
CA ILE A 165 -6.32 -12.88 -13.89
C ILE A 165 -6.57 -14.37 -13.58
N PRO A 166 -6.24 -15.30 -14.50
CA PRO A 166 -6.29 -16.74 -14.21
C PRO A 166 -5.37 -17.12 -13.06
N GLY A 167 -5.84 -17.98 -12.14
CA GLY A 167 -5.07 -18.44 -10.98
C GLY A 167 -5.94 -18.57 -9.74
N ALA A 168 -5.72 -19.62 -8.95
CA ALA A 168 -6.46 -19.86 -7.72
C ALA A 168 -5.93 -19.01 -6.56
N THR A 169 -4.63 -18.71 -6.58
CA THR A 169 -3.95 -17.87 -5.59
C THR A 169 -3.38 -16.60 -6.23
N VAL A 170 -3.01 -15.61 -5.40
CA VAL A 170 -2.23 -14.45 -5.84
C VAL A 170 -0.96 -14.89 -6.58
N LEU A 171 -0.22 -15.86 -6.04
CA LEU A 171 1.04 -16.32 -6.64
C LEU A 171 0.81 -16.92 -8.04
N ASP A 172 -0.25 -17.70 -8.23
CA ASP A 172 -0.63 -18.23 -9.55
C ASP A 172 -0.92 -17.09 -10.54
N ARG A 173 -1.57 -16.02 -10.07
CA ARG A 173 -1.92 -14.86 -10.92
C ARG A 173 -0.69 -14.06 -11.31
N VAL A 174 0.24 -13.84 -10.38
CA VAL A 174 1.55 -13.23 -10.67
C VAL A 174 2.33 -14.06 -11.67
N GLU A 175 2.41 -15.39 -11.47
CA GLU A 175 3.11 -16.30 -12.38
C GLU A 175 2.48 -16.29 -13.78
N ASN A 176 1.15 -16.36 -13.88
CA ASN A 176 0.47 -16.33 -15.17
C ASN A 176 0.70 -15.00 -15.92
N LEU A 177 0.73 -13.89 -15.19
CA LEU A 177 1.06 -12.57 -15.74
C LEU A 177 2.50 -12.52 -16.24
N GLN A 178 3.47 -13.00 -15.45
CA GLN A 178 4.88 -13.05 -15.82
C GLN A 178 5.15 -13.96 -17.03
N ASN A 179 4.43 -15.06 -17.14
CA ASN A 179 4.53 -15.99 -18.27
C ASN A 179 3.84 -15.46 -19.54
N GLY A 180 3.24 -14.27 -19.51
CA GLY A 180 2.57 -13.67 -20.66
C GLY A 180 1.33 -14.43 -21.13
N THR A 181 0.71 -15.22 -20.24
CA THR A 181 -0.42 -16.11 -20.57
C THR A 181 -1.78 -15.43 -20.40
N VAL A 182 -1.79 -14.17 -19.97
CA VAL A 182 -3.01 -13.41 -19.65
C VAL A 182 -3.57 -12.75 -20.91
N ASP A 183 -4.85 -13.01 -21.18
CA ASP A 183 -5.64 -12.23 -22.13
C ASP A 183 -5.93 -10.84 -21.52
N MET A 184 -5.13 -9.85 -21.92
CA MET A 184 -5.15 -8.50 -21.36
C MET A 184 -6.50 -7.81 -21.54
N GLU A 185 -7.14 -7.93 -22.70
CA GLU A 185 -8.44 -7.30 -22.91
C GLU A 185 -9.52 -7.94 -22.03
N ARG A 186 -9.51 -9.27 -21.90
CA ARG A 186 -10.45 -9.98 -21.04
C ARG A 186 -10.23 -9.65 -19.57
N MET A 187 -8.97 -9.54 -19.15
CA MET A 187 -8.59 -9.10 -17.81
C MET A 187 -9.16 -7.71 -17.53
N GLN A 188 -8.89 -6.73 -18.41
CA GLN A 188 -9.36 -5.35 -18.26
C GLN A 188 -10.89 -5.23 -18.25
N ARG A 189 -11.60 -5.96 -19.12
CA ARG A 189 -13.08 -6.00 -19.11
C ARG A 189 -13.64 -6.55 -17.79
N ARG A 190 -13.00 -7.58 -17.23
CA ARG A 190 -13.42 -8.18 -15.95
C ARG A 190 -13.12 -7.26 -14.77
N LEU A 191 -11.97 -6.60 -14.80
CA LEU A 191 -11.56 -5.58 -13.85
C LEU A 191 -12.55 -4.43 -13.83
N ALA A 192 -12.79 -3.78 -14.98
CA ALA A 192 -13.75 -2.67 -15.10
C ALA A 192 -15.15 -3.05 -14.57
N ARG A 193 -15.64 -4.26 -14.91
CA ARG A 193 -16.93 -4.76 -14.40
C ARG A 193 -16.93 -4.88 -12.87
N PHE A 194 -15.90 -5.46 -12.28
CA PHE A 194 -15.84 -5.66 -10.84
C PHE A 194 -15.63 -4.33 -10.10
N THR A 195 -14.73 -3.46 -10.56
CA THR A 195 -14.49 -2.13 -9.99
C THR A 195 -15.77 -1.30 -9.98
N ALA A 196 -16.59 -1.34 -11.05
CA ALA A 196 -17.89 -0.66 -11.07
C ALA A 196 -18.88 -1.22 -10.03
N LYS A 197 -18.92 -2.54 -9.83
CA LYS A 197 -19.75 -3.16 -8.78
C LYS A 197 -19.27 -2.79 -7.37
N ALA A 198 -17.96 -2.80 -7.14
CA ALA A 198 -17.37 -2.42 -5.87
C ALA A 198 -17.64 -0.94 -5.55
N ALA A 199 -17.46 -0.04 -6.52
CA ALA A 199 -17.79 1.37 -6.40
C ALA A 199 -19.28 1.60 -6.07
N ALA A 200 -20.19 0.94 -6.78
CA ALA A 200 -21.63 1.02 -6.51
C ALA A 200 -21.97 0.51 -5.11
N THR A 201 -21.34 -0.59 -4.68
CA THR A 201 -21.51 -1.17 -3.35
C THR A 201 -21.04 -0.20 -2.27
N GLY A 202 -19.81 0.30 -2.37
CA GLY A 202 -19.26 1.29 -1.44
C GLY A 202 -20.11 2.56 -1.36
N ARG A 203 -20.51 3.11 -2.51
CA ARG A 203 -21.36 4.30 -2.56
C ARG A 203 -22.74 4.10 -1.93
N SER A 204 -23.30 2.90 -2.01
CA SER A 204 -24.62 2.60 -1.41
C SER A 204 -24.62 2.65 0.12
N VAL A 205 -23.45 2.50 0.75
CA VAL A 205 -23.31 2.43 2.21
C VAL A 205 -22.50 3.58 2.81
N PHE A 206 -21.70 4.28 2.01
CA PHE A 206 -20.81 5.35 2.45
C PHE A 206 -21.00 6.63 1.63
N HIS A 207 -21.19 7.75 2.33
CA HIS A 207 -21.50 9.06 1.73
C HIS A 207 -20.36 10.09 1.88
N GLY A 208 -19.18 9.67 2.31
CA GLY A 208 -17.95 10.48 2.26
C GLY A 208 -17.19 10.31 0.95
N ARG A 209 -15.88 10.62 0.97
CA ARG A 209 -14.99 10.46 -0.19
C ARG A 209 -14.69 8.98 -0.45
N LEU A 210 -15.07 8.51 -1.63
CA LEU A 210 -14.83 7.15 -2.08
C LEU A 210 -13.57 7.10 -2.95
N SER A 211 -12.75 6.06 -2.77
CA SER A 211 -11.56 5.80 -3.57
C SER A 211 -11.42 4.32 -3.94
N TYR A 212 -10.35 4.01 -4.66
CA TYR A 212 -9.88 2.69 -5.03
C TYR A 212 -8.36 2.78 -5.20
N ALA A 213 -7.61 1.83 -4.63
CA ALA A 213 -6.17 1.74 -4.77
C ALA A 213 -5.83 0.91 -6.02
N ALA A 214 -5.37 1.60 -7.06
CA ALA A 214 -5.04 1.01 -8.34
C ALA A 214 -3.53 0.89 -8.52
N ALA A 215 -3.08 -0.10 -9.29
CA ALA A 215 -1.72 -0.15 -9.77
C ALA A 215 -1.37 1.12 -10.57
N GLN A 216 -0.11 1.55 -10.51
CA GLN A 216 0.28 2.82 -11.11
C GLN A 216 0.31 2.84 -12.64
N ASP A 217 0.03 1.76 -13.36
CA ASP A 217 0.04 1.77 -14.84
C ASP A 217 -1.37 1.81 -15.42
N GLU A 218 -1.80 2.98 -15.93
CA GLU A 218 -3.12 3.17 -16.55
C GLU A 218 -3.31 2.35 -17.84
N ALA A 219 -2.23 1.89 -18.48
CA ALA A 219 -2.34 1.00 -19.64
C ALA A 219 -2.62 -0.45 -19.21
N PHE A 220 -2.13 -0.84 -18.03
CA PHE A 220 -2.37 -2.15 -17.43
C PHE A 220 -3.73 -2.19 -16.73
N GLU A 221 -3.99 -1.26 -15.81
CA GLU A 221 -5.20 -1.12 -15.02
C GLU A 221 -5.93 0.21 -15.37
N PRO A 222 -6.72 0.23 -16.46
CA PRO A 222 -7.50 1.41 -16.83
C PRO A 222 -8.73 1.56 -15.91
N VAL A 223 -8.64 2.47 -14.94
CA VAL A 223 -9.73 2.78 -14.00
C VAL A 223 -10.60 3.91 -14.54
N ASP A 224 -11.93 3.73 -14.50
CA ASP A 224 -12.88 4.83 -14.67
C ASP A 224 -12.93 5.67 -13.39
N TRP A 225 -12.10 6.71 -13.33
CA TRP A 225 -12.02 7.59 -12.18
C TRP A 225 -13.30 8.38 -11.93
N ASN A 226 -14.29 8.41 -12.83
CA ASN A 226 -15.59 9.04 -12.55
C ASN A 226 -16.39 8.33 -11.44
N LEU A 227 -16.06 7.07 -11.15
CA LEU A 227 -16.69 6.30 -10.07
C LEU A 227 -16.26 6.73 -8.67
N PHE A 228 -15.17 7.49 -8.55
CA PHE A 228 -14.50 7.79 -7.28
C PHE A 228 -14.32 9.30 -7.07
N ASP A 229 -14.19 9.73 -5.81
CA ASP A 229 -13.94 11.13 -5.45
C ASP A 229 -12.45 11.44 -5.35
N VAL A 230 -11.63 10.44 -5.01
CA VAL A 230 -10.18 10.53 -4.84
C VAL A 230 -9.52 9.45 -5.69
N ILE A 231 -8.48 9.82 -6.43
CA ILE A 231 -7.64 8.90 -7.19
C ILE A 231 -6.66 8.25 -6.21
N GLY A 232 -6.68 6.92 -6.10
CA GLY A 232 -5.76 6.15 -5.26
C GLY A 232 -4.79 5.34 -6.12
N ILE A 233 -3.48 5.57 -5.94
CA ILE A 233 -2.44 4.89 -6.70
C ILE A 233 -1.44 4.20 -5.76
N ASP A 234 -1.25 2.91 -5.95
CA ASP A 234 -0.17 2.13 -5.35
C ASP A 234 1.08 2.31 -6.21
N TYR A 235 2.08 3.00 -5.65
CA TYR A 235 3.14 3.65 -6.41
C TYR A 235 4.53 3.09 -6.08
N TYR A 236 5.06 2.29 -7.00
CA TYR A 236 6.34 1.61 -6.84
C TYR A 236 7.29 1.81 -8.03
N SER A 237 7.16 2.91 -8.77
CA SER A 237 8.07 3.25 -9.87
C SER A 237 9.46 3.61 -9.33
N TYR A 238 10.49 3.42 -10.15
CA TYR A 238 11.84 3.91 -9.86
C TYR A 238 12.36 4.77 -10.99
N PHE A 239 12.85 5.94 -10.63
CA PHE A 239 13.54 6.86 -11.52
C PHE A 239 14.81 7.40 -10.86
N PRO A 240 15.89 7.60 -11.65
CA PRO A 240 17.12 8.21 -11.16
C PRO A 240 16.95 9.70 -10.79
N GLN A 241 15.91 10.36 -11.30
CA GLN A 241 15.67 11.80 -11.07
C GLN A 241 14.29 12.05 -10.47
N ARG A 242 14.25 12.85 -9.40
CA ARG A 242 13.01 13.26 -8.70
C ARG A 242 11.95 13.86 -9.64
N SER A 243 12.38 14.61 -10.65
CA SER A 243 11.50 15.25 -11.64
C SER A 243 10.73 14.25 -12.51
N GLN A 244 11.22 13.03 -12.68
CA GLN A 244 10.56 11.99 -13.47
C GLN A 244 9.37 11.39 -12.72
N TYR A 245 9.46 11.22 -11.40
CA TYR A 245 8.32 10.85 -10.56
C TYR A 245 7.20 11.89 -10.65
N ALA A 246 7.54 13.17 -10.51
CA ALA A 246 6.55 14.24 -10.61
C ALA A 246 5.88 14.28 -11.99
N ARG A 247 6.66 14.07 -13.06
CA ARG A 247 6.15 13.96 -14.43
C ARG A 247 5.17 12.80 -14.59
N GLU A 248 5.54 11.60 -14.11
CA GLU A 248 4.66 10.44 -14.16
C GLU A 248 3.36 10.70 -13.41
N LEU A 249 3.43 11.14 -12.15
CA LEU A 249 2.26 11.36 -11.31
C LEU A 249 1.38 12.53 -11.78
N SER A 250 1.96 13.54 -12.44
CA SER A 250 1.20 14.68 -13.00
C SER A 250 0.12 14.25 -13.99
N ARG A 251 0.25 13.07 -14.61
CA ARG A 251 -0.78 12.55 -15.50
C ARG A 251 -2.09 12.39 -14.75
N TYR A 252 -2.10 11.94 -13.51
CA TYR A 252 -3.33 11.72 -12.75
C TYR A 252 -4.03 13.02 -12.36
N LEU A 253 -3.28 14.12 -12.25
CA LEU A 253 -3.84 15.43 -11.91
C LEU A 253 -4.76 15.98 -13.03
N ARG A 254 -4.66 15.46 -14.25
CA ARG A 254 -5.52 15.85 -15.39
C ARG A 254 -7.01 15.60 -15.14
N TRP A 255 -7.34 14.69 -14.23
CA TRP A 255 -8.71 14.36 -13.84
C TRP A 255 -9.36 15.44 -12.96
N GLY A 256 -8.60 16.41 -12.46
CA GLY A 256 -9.12 17.48 -11.58
C GLY A 256 -9.60 16.97 -10.22
N LYS A 257 -9.17 15.77 -9.81
CA LYS A 257 -9.51 15.14 -8.52
C LYS A 257 -8.30 15.09 -7.59
N PRO A 258 -8.50 15.06 -6.26
CA PRO A 258 -7.42 14.80 -5.32
C PRO A 258 -6.71 13.47 -5.65
N LEU A 259 -5.38 13.47 -5.58
CA LEU A 259 -4.54 12.29 -5.80
C LEU A 259 -3.92 11.84 -4.48
N ALA A 260 -4.23 10.61 -4.09
CA ALA A 260 -3.65 9.88 -2.97
C ALA A 260 -2.68 8.81 -3.49
N ILE A 261 -1.48 8.78 -2.91
CA ILE A 261 -0.58 7.64 -3.02
C ILE A 261 -0.96 6.67 -1.91
N THR A 262 -1.72 5.64 -2.26
CA THR A 262 -2.31 4.70 -1.31
C THR A 262 -1.28 3.73 -0.75
N GLU A 263 -0.24 3.45 -1.51
CA GLU A 263 0.94 2.73 -1.06
C GLU A 263 2.20 3.26 -1.74
N PHE A 264 3.30 3.36 -1.01
CA PHE A 264 4.64 3.53 -1.57
C PHE A 264 5.70 2.98 -0.62
N GLY A 265 6.79 2.46 -1.18
CA GLY A 265 7.90 1.97 -0.36
C GLY A 265 8.85 1.09 -1.15
N THR A 266 9.78 0.47 -0.44
CA THR A 266 10.72 -0.50 -1.00
C THR A 266 11.22 -1.45 0.09
N CYS A 267 11.81 -2.58 -0.33
CA CYS A 267 12.43 -3.55 0.57
C CYS A 267 13.78 -3.05 1.13
N ALA A 268 14.29 -3.72 2.17
CA ALA A 268 15.47 -3.28 2.93
C ALA A 268 16.79 -3.85 2.40
N TYR A 269 17.04 -3.81 1.08
CA TYR A 269 18.29 -4.26 0.46
C TYR A 269 18.78 -3.33 -0.66
N VAL A 270 20.08 -3.42 -0.99
CA VAL A 270 20.68 -2.64 -2.09
C VAL A 270 20.11 -3.08 -3.43
N GLY A 271 19.52 -2.15 -4.19
CA GLY A 271 18.86 -2.46 -5.46
C GLY A 271 17.36 -2.74 -5.35
N ALA A 272 16.78 -2.67 -4.14
CA ALA A 272 15.35 -2.89 -3.94
C ALA A 272 14.45 -1.87 -4.68
N PRO A 273 14.76 -0.56 -4.71
CA PRO A 273 13.95 0.40 -5.46
C PRO A 273 13.85 0.06 -6.95
N GLU A 274 14.95 -0.40 -7.56
CA GLU A 274 15.05 -0.75 -8.97
C GLU A 274 14.16 -1.97 -9.34
N ALA A 275 13.87 -2.83 -8.38
CA ALA A 275 12.92 -3.94 -8.54
C ALA A 275 11.45 -3.48 -8.52
N GLY A 276 11.20 -2.19 -8.23
CA GLY A 276 9.88 -1.60 -8.13
C GLY A 276 9.01 -2.32 -7.09
N GLY A 277 7.76 -2.58 -7.46
CA GLY A 277 6.86 -3.34 -6.60
C GLY A 277 7.31 -4.79 -6.41
N MET A 278 8.16 -5.33 -7.29
CA MET A 278 8.60 -6.73 -7.20
C MET A 278 9.79 -6.95 -6.27
N GLY A 279 10.13 -5.98 -5.40
CA GLY A 279 11.26 -6.09 -4.46
C GLY A 279 11.14 -7.28 -3.50
N TRP A 280 9.93 -7.73 -3.19
CA TRP A 280 9.69 -8.90 -2.33
C TRP A 280 10.02 -10.23 -3.03
N ASN A 281 10.07 -10.29 -4.36
CA ASN A 281 10.17 -11.53 -5.14
C ASN A 281 11.58 -12.19 -5.09
N ILE A 282 12.39 -11.77 -4.13
CA ILE A 282 13.61 -12.45 -3.71
C ILE A 282 13.33 -13.57 -2.69
N VAL A 283 12.09 -13.77 -2.24
CA VAL A 283 11.72 -14.91 -1.37
C VAL A 283 11.35 -16.13 -2.22
N ASP A 284 11.90 -17.29 -1.88
CA ASP A 284 11.57 -18.59 -2.43
C ASP A 284 10.47 -19.24 -1.59
N TYR A 285 9.23 -19.06 -2.03
CA TYR A 285 8.03 -19.64 -1.42
C TYR A 285 7.80 -21.12 -1.78
N SER A 286 8.67 -21.73 -2.60
CA SER A 286 8.61 -23.16 -2.89
C SER A 286 9.30 -24.02 -1.82
N LYS A 287 9.98 -23.38 -0.86
CA LYS A 287 10.73 -24.03 0.21
C LYS A 287 10.05 -23.85 1.57
N GLU A 288 10.23 -24.83 2.45
CA GLU A 288 9.78 -24.77 3.83
C GLU A 288 10.98 -25.05 4.76
N PRO A 289 11.46 -24.07 5.54
CA PRO A 289 10.99 -22.67 5.58
C PRO A 289 11.38 -21.87 4.32
N ASN A 290 10.63 -20.79 4.04
CA ASN A 290 10.91 -19.86 2.94
C ASN A 290 12.34 -19.30 3.03
N GLU A 291 13.01 -19.15 1.90
CA GLU A 291 14.41 -18.71 1.83
C GLU A 291 14.61 -17.47 0.96
N ILE A 292 15.58 -16.62 1.30
CA ILE A 292 16.05 -15.56 0.40
C ILE A 292 16.85 -16.18 -0.75
N LYS A 293 16.45 -15.85 -1.99
CA LYS A 293 17.13 -16.17 -3.25
C LYS A 293 18.36 -15.28 -3.42
N GLY A 294 19.45 -15.86 -3.90
CA GLY A 294 20.72 -15.14 -4.10
C GLY A 294 21.32 -14.65 -2.79
N ASP A 295 22.12 -13.60 -2.87
CA ASP A 295 22.85 -13.03 -1.73
C ASP A 295 22.66 -11.49 -1.66
N PRO A 296 21.41 -10.99 -1.54
CA PRO A 296 21.15 -9.56 -1.47
C PRO A 296 21.78 -8.94 -0.21
N VAL A 297 22.28 -7.71 -0.35
CA VAL A 297 22.92 -6.99 0.75
C VAL A 297 21.87 -6.14 1.47
N ARG A 298 21.60 -6.46 2.74
CA ARG A 298 20.70 -5.68 3.61
C ARG A 298 21.14 -4.21 3.66
N SER A 299 20.21 -3.29 3.49
CA SER A 299 20.42 -1.85 3.55
C SER A 299 19.13 -1.12 3.94
N GLU A 300 18.92 -0.91 5.25
CA GLU A 300 17.83 -0.07 5.74
C GLU A 300 18.00 1.39 5.26
N ARG A 301 19.24 1.83 5.05
CA ARG A 301 19.57 3.12 4.46
C ARG A 301 19.00 3.29 3.06
N THR A 302 19.03 2.24 2.22
CA THR A 302 18.44 2.28 0.87
C THR A 302 16.94 2.52 0.95
N GLN A 303 16.25 1.78 1.81
CA GLN A 303 14.83 1.97 2.07
C GLN A 303 14.53 3.40 2.58
N ALA A 304 15.28 3.86 3.58
CA ALA A 304 15.10 5.17 4.19
C ALA A 304 15.33 6.34 3.21
N ALA A 305 16.33 6.23 2.33
CA ALA A 305 16.61 7.23 1.30
C ALA A 305 15.48 7.30 0.28
N TYR A 306 15.04 6.14 -0.24
CA TYR A 306 13.98 6.07 -1.24
C TYR A 306 12.63 6.60 -0.74
N LEU A 307 12.17 6.17 0.45
CA LEU A 307 10.94 6.71 1.06
C LEU A 307 11.05 8.22 1.30
N GLY A 308 12.24 8.68 1.70
CA GLY A 308 12.50 10.09 1.91
C GLY A 308 12.39 10.93 0.63
N ASP A 309 12.94 10.42 -0.47
CA ASP A 309 12.92 11.08 -1.78
C ASP A 309 11.50 11.15 -2.35
N LEU A 310 10.73 10.07 -2.23
CA LEU A 310 9.33 10.04 -2.66
C LEU A 310 8.45 11.01 -1.88
N LEU A 311 8.60 11.06 -0.54
CA LEU A 311 7.88 12.03 0.27
C LEU A 311 8.18 13.47 -0.14
N ASP A 312 9.45 13.79 -0.42
CA ASP A 312 9.83 15.13 -0.90
C ASP A 312 9.14 15.45 -2.25
N VAL A 313 9.00 14.46 -3.15
CA VAL A 313 8.27 14.61 -4.42
C VAL A 313 6.78 14.85 -4.16
N PHE A 314 6.13 14.00 -3.38
CA PHE A 314 4.68 14.09 -3.12
C PHE A 314 4.31 15.41 -2.43
N GLU A 315 5.15 15.87 -1.50
CA GLU A 315 4.98 17.18 -0.87
C GLU A 315 5.15 18.32 -1.87
N SER A 316 6.12 18.24 -2.78
CA SER A 316 6.36 19.30 -3.79
C SER A 316 5.18 19.42 -4.78
N MET A 317 4.46 18.32 -5.00
CA MET A 317 3.27 18.27 -5.84
C MET A 317 1.99 18.68 -5.10
N GLY A 318 2.03 18.82 -3.77
CA GLY A 318 0.83 19.11 -2.97
C GLY A 318 -0.22 18.02 -3.04
N LEU A 319 0.19 16.74 -3.04
CA LEU A 319 -0.75 15.62 -3.14
C LEU A 319 -1.71 15.56 -1.94
N TYR A 320 -2.85 14.89 -2.15
CA TYR A 320 -3.88 14.76 -1.12
C TYR A 320 -3.41 13.87 0.03
N ALA A 321 -2.89 12.68 -0.27
CA ALA A 321 -2.38 11.76 0.72
C ALA A 321 -1.16 10.99 0.21
N ALA A 322 -0.32 10.53 1.13
CA ALA A 322 0.70 9.53 0.85
C ALA A 322 0.85 8.60 2.05
N MET A 323 0.69 7.29 1.83
CA MET A 323 0.79 6.28 2.88
C MET A 323 1.98 5.35 2.66
N ALA A 324 2.95 5.39 3.57
CA ALA A 324 4.11 4.52 3.50
C ALA A 324 3.67 3.06 3.72
N PHE A 325 3.93 2.20 2.75
CA PHE A 325 3.68 0.76 2.86
C PHE A 325 4.95 0.10 3.41
N GLU A 326 4.95 -0.48 4.61
CA GLU A 326 3.88 -0.47 5.62
C GLU A 326 4.47 -0.27 7.03
N PHE A 327 3.66 -0.21 8.08
CA PHE A 327 4.18 -0.11 9.45
C PHE A 327 5.05 -1.32 9.82
N LEU A 328 4.53 -2.53 9.62
CA LEU A 328 5.17 -3.79 10.03
C LEU A 328 4.64 -4.99 9.24
N THR A 329 5.55 -5.89 8.86
CA THR A 329 5.22 -7.25 8.41
C THR A 329 5.64 -8.29 9.45
N ALA A 330 4.74 -8.67 10.37
CA ALA A 330 5.09 -9.58 11.48
C ALA A 330 5.51 -11.00 11.04
N ASP A 331 4.99 -11.46 9.90
CA ASP A 331 5.26 -12.79 9.33
C ASP A 331 6.60 -12.87 8.57
N ALA A 332 7.28 -11.73 8.40
CA ALA A 332 8.62 -11.63 7.82
C ALA A 332 9.63 -11.23 8.90
N PRO A 333 10.02 -12.14 9.82
CA PRO A 333 10.87 -11.79 10.94
C PRO A 333 12.29 -11.48 10.50
N HIS A 334 12.96 -10.62 11.26
CA HIS A 334 14.37 -10.35 11.10
C HIS A 334 15.22 -11.53 11.64
N ARG A 335 16.17 -12.02 10.84
CA ARG A 335 17.08 -13.13 11.21
C ARG A 335 18.56 -12.79 10.95
N PRO A 336 19.17 -11.91 11.78
CA PRO A 336 20.59 -11.58 11.62
C PRO A 336 21.50 -12.79 11.90
N ASP A 337 21.03 -13.77 12.67
CA ASP A 337 21.71 -15.03 12.97
C ASP A 337 21.73 -16.00 11.77
N LYS A 338 20.72 -15.93 10.89
CA LYS A 338 20.61 -16.78 9.70
C LYS A 338 20.12 -15.95 8.49
N PRO A 339 21.01 -15.22 7.80
CA PRO A 339 20.64 -14.30 6.72
C PRO A 339 19.80 -14.92 5.60
N ARG A 340 19.96 -16.23 5.31
CA ARG A 340 19.14 -16.98 4.34
C ARG A 340 17.65 -16.98 4.68
N TYR A 341 17.30 -16.82 5.96
CA TYR A 341 15.92 -16.80 6.47
C TYR A 341 15.51 -15.41 6.99
N ASP A 342 16.28 -14.35 6.69
CA ASP A 342 15.96 -12.96 7.07
C ASP A 342 14.88 -12.39 6.14
N LEU A 343 13.63 -12.85 6.31
CA LEU A 343 12.51 -12.46 5.45
C LEU A 343 12.19 -10.95 5.55
N ASP A 344 12.55 -10.30 6.66
CA ASP A 344 12.44 -8.84 6.82
C ASP A 344 13.22 -8.07 5.73
N LEU A 345 14.26 -8.68 5.14
CA LEU A 345 15.01 -8.11 4.03
C LEU A 345 14.10 -7.85 2.82
N ALA A 346 13.11 -8.73 2.59
CA ALA A 346 12.12 -8.66 1.51
C ALA A 346 10.79 -8.00 1.95
N SER A 347 10.75 -7.41 3.14
CA SER A 347 9.57 -6.69 3.66
C SER A 347 9.66 -5.19 3.35
N TYR A 348 8.51 -4.61 3.01
CA TYR A 348 8.31 -3.17 2.85
C TYR A 348 8.15 -2.44 4.19
N GLY A 349 7.98 -3.18 5.29
CA GLY A 349 7.78 -2.63 6.62
C GLY A 349 8.86 -1.61 7.01
N ILE A 350 8.45 -0.48 7.60
CA ILE A 350 9.36 0.53 8.16
C ILE A 350 9.85 0.16 9.57
N THR A 351 9.25 -0.86 10.17
CA THR A 351 9.73 -1.56 11.37
C THR A 351 10.02 -3.03 11.02
N LYS A 352 10.78 -3.72 11.87
CA LYS A 352 11.13 -5.14 11.71
C LYS A 352 10.67 -5.96 12.91
N ALA A 353 10.13 -7.15 12.68
CA ALA A 353 9.73 -8.07 13.75
C ALA A 353 10.93 -8.86 14.28
N ILE A 354 11.14 -8.86 15.59
CA ILE A 354 12.14 -9.66 16.29
C ILE A 354 11.39 -10.70 17.14
N LYS A 355 11.57 -11.98 16.83
CA LYS A 355 11.00 -13.08 17.61
C LYS A 355 11.88 -13.41 18.83
N ASP A 356 11.25 -13.62 19.97
CA ASP A 356 11.95 -14.08 21.19
C ASP A 356 12.61 -15.45 20.98
N ARG A 357 11.90 -16.34 20.28
CA ARG A 357 12.33 -17.67 19.86
C ARG A 357 12.09 -17.82 18.35
N PRO A 358 13.08 -17.50 17.50
CA PRO A 358 12.88 -17.40 16.05
C PRO A 358 12.33 -18.65 15.35
N ASP A 359 12.67 -19.83 15.88
CA ASP A 359 12.28 -21.11 15.29
C ASP A 359 10.96 -21.67 15.91
N ASP A 360 10.31 -20.95 16.82
CA ASP A 360 9.02 -21.32 17.44
C ASP A 360 7.85 -20.53 16.83
N PRO A 361 6.87 -21.18 16.16
CA PRO A 361 5.73 -20.49 15.55
C PRO A 361 4.76 -19.86 16.56
N ALA A 362 4.80 -20.28 17.83
CA ALA A 362 4.03 -19.68 18.91
C ALA A 362 4.81 -18.58 19.66
N SER A 363 6.04 -18.27 19.24
CA SER A 363 6.86 -17.26 19.89
C SER A 363 6.19 -15.90 19.90
N GLY A 364 6.31 -15.22 21.05
CA GLY A 364 6.15 -13.78 21.11
C GLY A 364 7.18 -13.07 20.22
N TRP A 365 6.90 -11.80 19.94
CA TRP A 365 7.78 -10.92 19.19
C TRP A 365 7.50 -9.47 19.58
N HIS A 366 8.50 -8.62 19.40
CA HIS A 366 8.38 -7.16 19.39
C HIS A 366 8.88 -6.63 18.06
N TRP A 367 8.53 -5.39 17.73
CA TRP A 367 9.11 -4.72 16.57
C TRP A 367 10.17 -3.71 17.01
N GLU A 368 11.15 -3.47 16.13
CA GLU A 368 12.14 -2.40 16.26
C GLU A 368 12.05 -1.46 15.04
N PRO A 369 12.23 -0.14 15.20
CA PRO A 369 12.21 0.78 14.08
C PRO A 369 13.40 0.53 13.15
N LYS A 370 13.16 0.51 11.84
CA LYS A 370 14.24 0.58 10.83
C LYS A 370 14.69 2.03 10.64
N GLU A 371 15.79 2.24 9.93
CA GLU A 371 16.19 3.59 9.49
C GLU A 371 15.06 4.33 8.74
N ALA A 372 14.21 3.60 8.01
CA ALA A 372 13.07 4.14 7.29
C ALA A 372 12.02 4.77 8.22
N PHE A 373 11.70 4.13 9.36
CA PHE A 373 10.80 4.70 10.37
C PHE A 373 11.29 6.08 10.82
N HIS A 374 12.58 6.18 11.14
CA HIS A 374 13.17 7.45 11.58
C HIS A 374 13.19 8.50 10.45
N ALA A 375 13.41 8.09 9.20
CA ALA A 375 13.39 8.99 8.06
C ALA A 375 12.00 9.56 7.77
N VAL A 376 10.96 8.74 7.89
CA VAL A 376 9.55 9.13 7.75
C VAL A 376 9.14 10.03 8.93
N ALA A 377 9.40 9.60 10.17
CA ALA A 377 9.06 10.36 11.38
C ALA A 377 9.66 11.77 11.37
N ARG A 378 10.92 11.92 10.95
CA ARG A 378 11.56 13.23 10.81
C ARG A 378 10.85 14.14 9.80
N ARG A 379 10.31 13.62 8.70
CA ARG A 379 9.57 14.39 7.69
C ARG A 379 8.20 14.80 8.21
N TYR A 380 7.45 13.85 8.76
CA TYR A 380 6.11 14.10 9.30
C TYR A 380 6.15 15.09 10.46
N GLY A 381 7.09 14.92 11.40
CA GLY A 381 7.26 15.81 12.55
C GLY A 381 7.70 17.24 12.18
N ARG A 382 8.49 17.43 11.12
CA ARG A 382 8.85 18.78 10.62
C ARG A 382 7.61 19.55 10.16
N GLN A 383 6.73 18.89 9.43
CA GLN A 383 5.53 19.52 8.88
C GLN A 383 4.47 19.77 9.97
N ALA A 384 4.26 18.83 10.89
CA ALA A 384 3.38 19.05 12.04
C ALA A 384 3.78 20.30 12.83
N ARG A 385 5.09 20.52 13.03
CA ARG A 385 5.61 21.73 13.69
C ARG A 385 5.45 22.99 12.85
N ALA A 386 5.53 22.90 11.51
CA ALA A 386 5.34 24.03 10.62
C ALA A 386 3.86 24.48 10.61
N ALA A 387 2.92 23.53 10.58
CA ALA A 387 1.49 23.80 10.67
C ALA A 387 1.13 24.56 11.96
N LEU A 388 1.63 24.10 13.10
CA LEU A 388 1.42 24.76 14.40
C LEU A 388 1.98 26.19 14.47
N ARG A 389 2.99 26.53 13.67
CA ARG A 389 3.58 27.88 13.62
C ARG A 389 2.84 28.81 12.66
N GLY A 390 2.21 28.27 11.61
CA GLY A 390 1.45 29.03 10.63
C GLY A 390 0.10 29.56 11.14
N ASP A 391 -0.51 28.88 12.12
CA ASP A 391 -1.78 29.30 12.74
C ASP A 391 -1.63 30.42 13.80
N HIS A 392 -0.41 30.90 14.04
CA HIS A 392 -0.11 31.98 14.99
C HIS A 392 0.43 33.26 14.32
N GLY A 393 0.34 33.36 12.99
CA GLY A 393 0.87 34.47 12.18
C GLY A 393 -0.17 35.46 11.69
#